data_AF-A0A7C3AB26-F1
#
_entry.id   AF-A0A7C3AB26-F1
#
_cell.length_a   1.000
_cell.length_b   1.000
_cell.length_c   1.000
_cell.angle_alpha   90.00
_cell.angle_beta   90.00
_cell.angle_gamma   90.00
#
_symmetry.space_group_name_H-M   'P 1'
#
loop_
_entity.id
_entity.type
_entity.pdbx_description
1 polymer ?
#
loop_
_entity_poly.entity_id
_entity_poly.type
_entity_poly.pdbx_seq_one_letter_code
_entity_poly.pdbx_strand_id
1 'polypeptide(L)'
;MKKSDYVVTAAFISTFLWFSINALYPWIGWLYINVLISGGALTWAALRWDAPGYIREGAMIGFGSAFIYLAVNGLLVRVALILDYLRKDVLIFYTPLSVILTWGLMITLAIYLYRRMREFIGNFYLPALVIGILAFAVTLGLNELGNIGRLWNWNMLRVPRPILNSTPFYVLIANFLVPFAAPYILGGNPIIEIFRCGVTISVLQLLCFVIFRMLFFSPL
;
A
#
# COMPACT_ATOMS: atom_id res chain seq x y z
N MET A 1 -25.54 -5.21 7.47
CA MET A 1 -24.38 -4.80 6.64
C MET A 1 -24.89 -4.11 5.38
N LYS A 2 -24.24 -3.03 4.93
CA LYS A 2 -24.60 -2.33 3.68
C LYS A 2 -24.11 -3.16 2.48
N LYS A 3 -24.77 -3.07 1.32
CA LYS A 3 -24.37 -3.81 0.10
C LYS A 3 -22.94 -3.47 -0.35
N SER A 4 -22.49 -2.24 -0.10
CA SER A 4 -21.12 -1.78 -0.31
C SER A 4 -20.09 -2.55 0.52
N ASP A 5 -20.42 -2.97 1.74
CA ASP A 5 -19.52 -3.69 2.65
C ASP A 5 -19.11 -5.06 2.03
N TYR A 6 -20.05 -5.75 1.37
CA TYR A 6 -19.78 -7.01 0.66
C TYR A 6 -18.85 -6.82 -0.54
N VAL A 7 -19.05 -5.77 -1.34
CA VAL A 7 -18.21 -5.50 -2.52
C VAL A 7 -16.78 -5.16 -2.10
N VAL A 8 -16.61 -4.35 -1.06
CA VAL A 8 -15.29 -4.03 -0.49
C VAL A 8 -14.60 -5.28 0.04
N THR A 9 -15.34 -6.15 0.74
CA THR A 9 -14.81 -7.41 1.26
C THR A 9 -14.39 -8.34 0.12
N ALA A 10 -15.20 -8.44 -0.93
CA ALA A 10 -14.90 -9.24 -2.12
C ALA A 10 -13.66 -8.71 -2.85
N ALA A 11 -13.50 -7.39 -3.00
CA ALA A 11 -12.31 -6.78 -3.61
C ALA A 11 -11.03 -7.05 -2.78
N PHE A 12 -11.13 -6.99 -1.45
CA PHE A 12 -10.02 -7.34 -0.56
C PHE A 12 -9.61 -8.82 -0.72
N ILE A 13 -10.57 -9.74 -0.60
CA ILE A 13 -10.33 -11.18 -0.73
C ILE A 13 -9.80 -11.51 -2.14
N SER A 14 -10.40 -10.93 -3.17
CA SER A 14 -9.96 -11.12 -4.56
C SER A 14 -8.50 -10.74 -4.73
N THR A 15 -8.07 -9.61 -4.16
CA THR A 15 -6.68 -9.18 -4.26
C THR A 15 -5.72 -10.18 -3.63
N PHE A 16 -6.03 -10.72 -2.46
CA PHE A 16 -5.23 -11.78 -1.85
C PHE A 16 -5.16 -13.03 -2.72
N LEU A 17 -6.30 -13.47 -3.27
CA LEU A 17 -6.35 -14.64 -4.16
C LEU A 17 -5.50 -14.44 -5.41
N TRP A 18 -5.52 -13.26 -6.02
CA TRP A 18 -4.71 -12.97 -7.20
C TRP A 18 -3.21 -12.94 -6.90
N PHE A 19 -2.80 -12.48 -5.72
CA PHE A 19 -1.42 -12.62 -5.26
C PHE A 19 -1.02 -14.08 -5.06
N SER A 20 -1.90 -14.90 -4.49
CA SER A 20 -1.67 -16.34 -4.34
C SER A 20 -1.56 -17.05 -5.70
N ILE A 21 -2.43 -16.72 -6.65
CA ILE A 21 -2.37 -17.24 -8.03
C ILE A 21 -1.07 -16.83 -8.68
N ASN A 22 -0.64 -15.58 -8.54
CA ASN A 22 0.62 -15.12 -9.11
C ASN A 22 1.84 -15.82 -8.48
N ALA A 23 1.81 -16.11 -7.18
CA ALA A 23 2.86 -16.90 -6.53
C ALA A 23 2.97 -18.33 -7.07
N LEU A 24 1.84 -18.94 -7.48
CA LEU A 24 1.80 -20.28 -8.09
C LEU A 24 2.16 -20.26 -9.58
N TYR A 25 1.67 -19.26 -10.31
CA TYR A 25 1.83 -19.08 -11.75
C TYR A 25 2.33 -17.66 -12.04
N PRO A 26 3.64 -17.40 -11.94
CA PRO A 26 4.22 -16.07 -12.06
C PRO A 26 3.90 -15.40 -13.40
N TRP A 27 2.90 -14.52 -13.39
CA TRP A 27 2.54 -13.68 -14.53
C TRP A 27 1.96 -12.36 -14.04
N ILE A 28 2.61 -11.27 -14.44
CA ILE A 28 2.25 -9.91 -14.00
C ILE A 28 0.83 -9.50 -14.42
N GLY A 29 0.29 -10.14 -15.47
CA GLY A 29 -1.06 -9.89 -15.98
C GLY A 29 -2.17 -10.19 -14.97
N TRP A 30 -1.96 -11.15 -14.06
CA TRP A 30 -2.95 -11.49 -13.03
C TRP A 30 -3.33 -10.30 -12.14
N LEU A 31 -2.35 -9.45 -11.81
CA LEU A 31 -2.58 -8.26 -11.00
C LEU A 31 -3.37 -7.18 -11.76
N TYR A 32 -3.13 -7.04 -13.07
CA TYR A 32 -3.94 -6.12 -13.90
C TYR A 32 -5.39 -6.57 -13.98
N ILE A 33 -5.63 -7.87 -14.15
CA ILE A 33 -6.97 -8.45 -14.15
C ILE A 33 -7.67 -8.18 -12.80
N ASN A 34 -6.96 -8.38 -11.68
CA ASN A 34 -7.50 -8.04 -10.36
C ASN A 34 -7.89 -6.57 -10.25
N VAL A 35 -7.01 -5.64 -10.64
CA VAL A 35 -7.27 -4.21 -10.56
C VAL A 35 -8.49 -3.83 -11.41
N LEU A 36 -8.64 -4.42 -12.60
CA LEU A 36 -9.81 -4.18 -13.46
C LEU A 36 -11.11 -4.71 -12.84
N ILE A 37 -11.11 -5.95 -12.34
CA ILE A 37 -12.30 -6.56 -11.73
C ILE A 37 -12.68 -5.84 -10.44
N SER A 38 -11.73 -5.71 -9.51
CA SER A 38 -11.96 -5.10 -8.20
C SER A 38 -12.23 -3.60 -8.34
N GLY A 39 -11.51 -2.89 -9.21
CA GLY A 39 -11.74 -1.48 -9.50
C GLY A 39 -13.10 -1.24 -10.18
N GLY A 40 -13.49 -2.10 -11.11
CA GLY A 40 -14.80 -2.07 -11.75
C GLY A 40 -15.94 -2.33 -10.75
N ALA A 41 -15.79 -3.33 -9.88
CA ALA A 41 -16.75 -3.63 -8.83
C ALA A 41 -16.90 -2.49 -7.82
N LEU A 42 -15.77 -1.90 -7.39
CA LEU A 42 -15.77 -0.74 -6.49
C LEU A 42 -16.39 0.49 -7.17
N THR A 43 -16.10 0.74 -8.45
CA THR A 43 -16.70 1.84 -9.22
C THR A 43 -18.21 1.66 -9.33
N TRP A 44 -18.66 0.45 -9.65
CA TRP A 44 -20.08 0.14 -9.71
C TRP A 44 -20.77 0.33 -8.34
N ALA A 45 -20.15 -0.13 -7.26
CA ALA A 45 -20.64 0.09 -5.90
C ALA A 45 -20.66 1.58 -5.52
N ALA A 46 -19.64 2.35 -5.94
CA ALA A 46 -19.56 3.79 -5.76
C ALA A 46 -20.75 4.51 -6.41
N LEU A 47 -21.14 4.09 -7.61
CA LEU A 47 -22.25 4.69 -8.34
C LEU A 47 -23.63 4.29 -7.81
N ARG A 48 -23.77 3.11 -7.19
CA ARG A 48 -25.07 2.54 -6.81
C ARG A 48 -25.39 2.65 -5.33
N TRP A 49 -24.40 2.49 -4.44
CA TRP A 49 -24.64 2.20 -3.03
C TRP A 49 -23.77 3.01 -2.05
N ASP A 50 -22.98 3.96 -2.53
CA ASP A 50 -22.04 4.75 -1.70
C ASP A 50 -22.72 5.96 -1.05
N ALA A 51 -23.71 5.68 -0.20
CA ALA A 51 -24.54 6.69 0.45
C ALA A 51 -23.83 7.57 1.51
N PRO A 52 -22.51 7.47 1.71
CA PRO A 52 -21.72 8.58 2.26
C PRO A 52 -20.48 8.98 1.43
N GLY A 53 -20.29 8.42 0.23
CA GLY A 53 -19.19 8.77 -0.67
C GLY A 53 -17.81 8.19 -0.31
N TYR A 54 -17.73 7.22 0.60
CA TYR A 54 -16.47 6.69 1.13
C TYR A 54 -15.67 5.92 0.08
N ILE A 55 -16.33 5.18 -0.81
CA ILE A 55 -15.65 4.43 -1.87
C ILE A 55 -15.08 5.41 -2.90
N ARG A 56 -15.89 6.40 -3.32
CA ARG A 56 -15.45 7.40 -4.29
C ARG A 56 -14.25 8.20 -3.79
N GLU A 57 -14.31 8.69 -2.57
CA GLU A 57 -13.22 9.46 -1.97
C GLU A 57 -11.98 8.59 -1.73
N GLY A 58 -12.18 7.38 -1.19
CA GLY A 58 -11.09 6.42 -1.02
C GLY A 58 -10.42 6.03 -2.34
N ALA A 59 -11.16 5.95 -3.44
CA ALA A 59 -10.61 5.71 -4.78
C ALA A 59 -9.76 6.89 -5.26
N MET A 60 -10.24 8.12 -5.09
CA MET A 60 -9.48 9.32 -5.44
C MET A 60 -8.16 9.39 -4.67
N ILE A 61 -8.21 9.21 -3.34
CA ILE A 61 -7.03 9.26 -2.47
C ILE A 61 -6.10 8.07 -2.75
N GLY A 62 -6.65 6.86 -2.88
CA GLY A 62 -5.89 5.64 -3.12
C GLY A 62 -5.12 5.68 -4.44
N PHE A 63 -5.80 5.94 -5.55
CA PHE A 63 -5.12 6.01 -6.86
C PHE A 63 -4.25 7.26 -6.98
N GLY A 64 -4.71 8.42 -6.47
CA GLY A 64 -3.90 9.65 -6.50
C GLY A 64 -2.59 9.52 -5.72
N SER A 65 -2.63 8.92 -4.52
CA SER A 65 -1.42 8.63 -3.74
C SER A 65 -0.53 7.58 -4.40
N ALA A 66 -1.10 6.56 -5.05
CA ALA A 66 -0.35 5.59 -5.83
C ALA A 66 0.38 6.24 -7.04
N PHE A 67 -0.22 7.23 -7.69
CA PHE A 67 0.45 8.00 -8.76
C PHE A 67 1.60 8.84 -8.22
N ILE A 68 1.43 9.49 -7.05
CA ILE A 68 2.53 10.21 -6.38
C ILE A 68 3.65 9.22 -6.04
N TYR A 69 3.31 8.05 -5.50
CA TYR A 69 4.27 6.99 -5.20
C TYR A 69 5.00 6.51 -6.46
N LEU A 70 4.32 6.34 -7.59
CA LEU A 70 4.95 5.98 -8.87
C LEU A 70 6.02 7.01 -9.29
N ALA A 71 5.70 8.31 -9.16
CA ALA A 71 6.64 9.38 -9.47
C ALA A 71 7.85 9.36 -8.53
N VAL A 72 7.62 9.23 -7.21
CA VAL A 72 8.69 9.15 -6.20
C VAL A 72 9.55 7.90 -6.40
N ASN A 73 8.94 6.73 -6.63
CA ASN A 73 9.63 5.47 -6.87
C ASN A 73 10.51 5.58 -8.14
N GLY A 74 9.98 6.19 -9.21
CA GLY A 74 10.76 6.43 -10.42
C GLY A 74 11.97 7.34 -10.20
N LEU A 75 11.84 8.39 -9.40
CA LEU A 75 12.95 9.27 -9.04
C LEU A 75 13.99 8.55 -8.16
N LEU A 76 13.54 7.81 -7.12
CA LEU A 76 14.42 7.08 -6.22
C LEU A 76 15.19 5.96 -6.92
N VAL A 77 14.54 5.19 -7.80
CA VAL A 77 15.22 4.15 -8.60
C VAL A 77 16.29 4.78 -9.49
N ARG A 78 15.99 5.92 -10.14
CA ARG A 78 16.99 6.63 -10.96
C ARG A 78 18.17 7.12 -10.11
N VAL A 79 17.91 7.69 -8.95
CA VAL A 79 18.96 8.15 -8.03
C VAL A 79 19.79 6.98 -7.51
N ALA A 80 19.17 5.87 -7.12
CA ALA A 80 19.87 4.66 -6.68
C ALA A 80 20.75 4.09 -7.80
N LEU A 81 20.25 4.03 -9.04
CA LEU A 81 21.04 3.59 -10.21
C LEU A 81 22.23 4.51 -10.49
N ILE A 82 22.05 5.83 -10.34
CA ILE A 82 23.13 6.81 -10.50
C ILE A 82 24.17 6.68 -9.38
N LEU A 83 23.73 6.44 -8.14
CA LEU A 83 24.63 6.28 -6.99
C LEU A 83 25.35 4.92 -6.98
N ASP A 84 24.73 3.85 -7.49
CA ASP A 84 25.32 2.50 -7.56
C ASP A 84 26.15 2.23 -8.83
N TYR A 85 26.15 3.15 -9.81
CA TYR A 85 26.97 3.27 -11.04
C TYR A 85 27.24 2.02 -11.95
N LEU A 86 27.03 0.76 -11.53
CA LEU A 86 27.72 -0.41 -12.12
C LEU A 86 27.10 -1.77 -11.76
N ARG A 87 25.79 -2.00 -11.99
CA ARG A 87 25.26 -3.39 -12.04
C ARG A 87 24.39 -3.59 -13.26
N LYS A 88 24.52 -4.75 -13.91
CA LYS A 88 23.77 -5.15 -15.12
C LYS A 88 22.44 -5.87 -14.80
N ASP A 89 22.15 -6.15 -13.53
CA ASP A 89 20.98 -6.94 -13.08
C ASP A 89 19.71 -6.08 -12.83
N VAL A 90 19.56 -4.98 -13.58
CA VAL A 90 18.78 -3.77 -13.23
C VAL A 90 17.26 -3.91 -13.37
N LEU A 91 16.75 -4.98 -14.00
CA LEU A 91 15.34 -5.10 -14.34
C LEU A 91 14.38 -5.23 -13.14
N ILE A 92 14.87 -5.57 -11.94
CA ILE A 92 14.03 -5.91 -10.76
C ILE A 92 13.82 -4.70 -9.82
N PHE A 93 14.45 -3.56 -10.06
CA PHE A 93 14.31 -2.39 -9.17
C PHE A 93 12.99 -1.63 -9.35
N TYR A 94 12.36 -1.70 -10.53
CA TYR A 94 11.11 -0.98 -10.75
C TYR A 94 9.93 -1.80 -10.27
N THR A 95 9.27 -1.35 -9.21
CA THR A 95 7.99 -1.94 -8.76
C THR A 95 7.00 -1.87 -9.93
N PRO A 96 6.47 -3.01 -10.42
CA PRO A 96 5.58 -3.01 -11.56
C PRO A 96 4.36 -2.11 -11.34
N LEU A 97 3.89 -1.44 -12.40
CA LEU A 97 2.72 -0.58 -12.30
C LEU A 97 1.50 -1.31 -11.73
N SER A 98 1.29 -2.58 -12.09
CA SER A 98 0.19 -3.40 -11.54
C SER A 98 0.26 -3.57 -10.03
N VAL A 99 1.46 -3.68 -9.46
CA VAL A 99 1.67 -3.72 -8.01
C VAL A 99 1.27 -2.37 -7.42
N ILE A 100 1.75 -1.26 -7.97
CA ILE A 100 1.43 0.10 -7.50
C ILE A 100 -0.08 0.39 -7.56
N LEU A 101 -0.74 -0.02 -8.63
CA LEU A 101 -2.20 0.09 -8.75
C LEU A 101 -2.92 -0.75 -7.70
N THR A 102 -2.37 -1.92 -7.36
CA THR A 102 -2.93 -2.76 -6.29
C THR A 102 -2.73 -2.12 -4.91
N TRP A 103 -1.62 -1.42 -4.67
CA TRP A 103 -1.45 -0.59 -3.47
C TRP A 103 -2.49 0.52 -3.40
N GLY A 104 -2.75 1.21 -4.51
CA GLY A 104 -3.83 2.20 -4.60
C GLY A 104 -5.19 1.62 -4.21
N LEU A 105 -5.50 0.42 -4.71
CA LEU A 105 -6.70 -0.32 -4.35
C LEU A 105 -6.75 -0.65 -2.84
N MET A 106 -5.63 -1.09 -2.26
CA MET A 106 -5.55 -1.37 -0.82
C MET A 106 -5.74 -0.11 0.03
N ILE A 107 -5.19 1.03 -0.38
CA ILE A 107 -5.41 2.31 0.29
C ILE A 107 -6.89 2.71 0.23
N THR A 108 -7.55 2.52 -0.92
CA THR A 108 -8.99 2.74 -1.07
C THR A 108 -9.80 1.89 -0.08
N LEU A 109 -9.49 0.60 0.03
CA LEU A 109 -10.15 -0.31 0.97
C LEU A 109 -9.90 0.13 2.42
N ALA A 110 -8.67 0.52 2.76
CA ALA A 110 -8.31 0.99 4.10
C ALA A 110 -9.07 2.27 4.49
N ILE A 111 -9.18 3.25 3.58
CA ILE A 111 -9.95 4.48 3.82
C ILE A 111 -11.43 4.18 4.03
N TYR A 112 -12.00 3.30 3.20
CA TYR A 112 -13.39 2.85 3.36
C TYR A 112 -13.60 2.22 4.74
N LEU A 113 -12.75 1.26 5.12
CA LEU A 113 -12.84 0.58 6.42
C LEU A 113 -12.67 1.55 7.58
N TYR A 114 -11.73 2.50 7.48
CA TYR A 114 -11.48 3.51 8.51
C TYR A 114 -12.73 4.34 8.76
N ARG A 115 -13.30 4.92 7.69
CA ARG A 115 -14.51 5.75 7.80
C ARG A 115 -15.71 4.95 8.28
N ARG A 116 -15.85 3.72 7.80
CA ARG A 116 -16.93 2.82 8.22
C ARG A 116 -16.84 2.48 9.71
N MET A 117 -15.67 2.11 10.20
CA MET A 117 -15.47 1.83 11.63
C MET A 117 -15.64 3.08 12.49
N ARG A 118 -15.18 4.25 12.01
CA ARG A 118 -15.36 5.53 12.69
C ARG A 118 -16.85 5.90 12.83
N GLU A 119 -17.66 5.64 11.80
CA GLU A 119 -19.12 5.82 11.84
C GLU A 119 -19.77 5.00 12.97
N PHE A 120 -19.28 3.78 13.24
CA PHE A 120 -19.82 2.92 14.28
C PHE A 120 -19.30 3.22 15.70
N ILE A 121 -18.01 3.51 15.83
CA ILE A 121 -17.33 3.56 17.14
C ILE A 121 -17.16 5.00 17.64
N GLY A 122 -17.20 6.01 16.75
CA GLY A 122 -16.97 7.42 17.07
C GLY A 122 -15.52 7.77 17.45
N ASN A 123 -14.73 6.81 17.93
CA ASN A 123 -13.35 7.01 18.33
C ASN A 123 -12.38 7.08 17.15
N PHE A 124 -11.45 8.03 17.21
CA PHE A 124 -10.38 8.24 16.23
C PHE A 124 -9.35 7.09 16.21
N TYR A 125 -8.93 6.61 17.40
CA TYR A 125 -7.70 5.82 17.55
C TYR A 125 -7.91 4.33 17.29
N LEU A 126 -9.09 3.81 17.65
CA LEU A 126 -9.38 2.38 17.55
C LEU A 126 -9.46 1.89 16.09
N PRO A 127 -10.14 2.60 15.15
CA PRO A 127 -10.11 2.24 13.73
C PRO A 127 -8.70 2.28 13.15
N ALA A 128 -7.91 3.31 13.51
CA ALA A 128 -6.53 3.43 13.06
C ALA A 128 -5.66 2.26 13.56
N LEU A 129 -5.79 1.87 14.83
CA LEU A 129 -5.09 0.73 15.40
C LEU A 129 -5.45 -0.58 14.67
N VAL A 130 -6.73 -0.86 14.48
CA VAL A 130 -7.18 -2.09 13.80
C VAL A 130 -6.66 -2.14 12.37
N ILE A 131 -6.76 -1.04 11.62
CA ILE A 131 -6.26 -0.96 10.24
C ILE A 131 -4.74 -1.03 10.20
N GLY A 132 -4.03 -0.46 11.17
CA GLY A 132 -2.59 -0.59 11.34
C GLY A 132 -2.16 -2.04 11.51
N ILE A 133 -2.82 -2.79 12.41
CA ILE A 133 -2.57 -4.22 12.62
C ILE A 133 -2.85 -5.01 11.34
N LEU A 134 -3.96 -4.73 10.67
CA LEU A 134 -4.28 -5.37 9.38
C LEU A 134 -3.23 -5.05 8.31
N ALA A 135 -2.82 -3.79 8.18
CA ALA A 135 -1.79 -3.37 7.23
C ALA A 135 -0.45 -4.06 7.49
N PHE A 136 -0.07 -4.22 8.77
CA PHE A 136 1.11 -4.98 9.17
C PHE A 136 1.01 -6.45 8.70
N ALA A 137 -0.09 -7.14 9.03
CA ALA A 137 -0.30 -8.54 8.67
C ALA A 137 -0.40 -8.75 7.15
N VAL A 138 -1.12 -7.86 6.45
CA VAL A 138 -1.24 -7.86 4.98
C VAL A 138 0.12 -7.65 4.34
N THR A 139 0.94 -6.73 4.86
CA THR A 139 2.30 -6.51 4.34
C THR A 139 3.16 -7.76 4.47
N LEU A 140 3.07 -8.48 5.59
CA LEU A 140 3.78 -9.76 5.75
C LEU A 140 3.34 -10.79 4.72
N GLY A 141 2.04 -11.03 4.60
CA GLY A 141 1.50 -12.04 3.68
C GLY A 141 1.79 -11.70 2.21
N LEU A 142 1.51 -10.45 1.80
CA LEU A 142 1.76 -10.02 0.43
C LEU A 142 3.25 -9.98 0.10
N ASN A 143 4.12 -9.67 1.07
CA ASN A 143 5.56 -9.68 0.81
C ASN A 143 6.09 -11.08 0.51
N GLU A 144 5.64 -12.10 1.23
CA GLU A 144 6.02 -13.48 0.93
C GLU A 144 5.54 -13.91 -0.45
N LEU A 145 4.26 -13.65 -0.75
CA LEU A 145 3.69 -13.96 -2.07
C LEU A 145 4.39 -13.18 -3.18
N GLY A 146 4.73 -11.92 -2.94
CA GLY A 146 5.44 -11.05 -3.88
C GLY A 146 6.88 -11.48 -4.13
N ASN A 147 7.59 -11.98 -3.12
CA ASN A 147 8.93 -12.51 -3.29
C ASN A 147 8.93 -13.82 -4.09
N ILE A 148 8.00 -14.74 -3.78
CA ILE A 148 7.82 -16.01 -4.50
C ILE A 148 7.45 -15.74 -5.98
N GLY A 149 6.50 -14.83 -6.21
CA GLY A 149 6.06 -14.41 -7.55
C GLY A 149 7.05 -13.48 -8.29
N ARG A 150 8.20 -13.14 -7.66
CA ARG A 150 9.22 -12.22 -8.19
C ARG A 150 8.66 -10.86 -8.63
N LEU A 151 7.66 -10.36 -7.89
CA LEU A 151 6.95 -9.12 -8.19
C LEU A 151 7.71 -7.86 -7.74
N TRP A 152 8.52 -7.98 -6.69
CA TRP A 152 9.28 -6.86 -6.13
C TRP A 152 10.44 -7.36 -5.26
N ASN A 153 11.32 -6.44 -4.88
CA ASN A 153 12.31 -6.65 -3.82
C ASN A 153 12.31 -5.44 -2.87
N TRP A 154 11.91 -5.63 -1.60
CA TRP A 154 11.88 -4.55 -0.61
C TRP A 154 13.24 -4.30 0.05
N ASN A 155 14.17 -5.26 0.00
CA ASN A 155 15.50 -5.11 0.59
C ASN A 155 16.56 -4.71 -0.44
N MET A 156 16.26 -3.67 -1.23
CA MET A 156 17.15 -3.15 -2.28
C MET A 156 18.53 -2.78 -1.75
N LEU A 157 18.58 -2.18 -0.56
CA LEU A 157 19.81 -1.73 0.10
C LEU A 157 20.49 -2.83 0.93
N ARG A 158 20.01 -4.08 0.84
CA ARG A 158 20.57 -5.27 1.52
C ARG A 158 20.86 -5.03 3.01
N VAL A 159 19.93 -4.35 3.67
CA VAL A 159 20.00 -4.01 5.09
C VAL A 159 20.04 -5.31 5.91
N PRO A 160 21.13 -5.66 6.63
CA PRO A 160 21.26 -6.88 7.37
C PRO A 160 20.58 -6.70 8.72
N ARG A 161 19.32 -7.14 8.78
CA ARG A 161 18.55 -7.35 10.01
C ARG A 161 18.11 -6.08 10.78
N PRO A 162 17.04 -6.21 11.61
CA PRO A 162 16.05 -7.29 11.60
C PRO A 162 15.22 -7.33 10.30
N ILE A 163 15.17 -8.51 9.69
CA ILE A 163 14.36 -8.82 8.52
C ILE A 163 13.39 -9.90 8.98
N LEU A 164 12.10 -9.72 8.69
CA LEU A 164 11.14 -10.81 8.84
C LEU A 164 10.88 -11.38 7.44
N ASN A 165 11.23 -12.65 7.28
CA ASN A 165 11.28 -13.35 6.00
C ASN A 165 12.10 -12.58 4.95
N SER A 166 11.43 -11.83 4.07
CA SER A 166 12.04 -11.11 2.95
C SER A 166 11.84 -9.58 3.03
N THR A 167 11.16 -9.08 4.05
CA THR A 167 10.85 -7.65 4.20
C THR A 167 11.55 -7.04 5.42
N PRO A 168 12.28 -5.93 5.24
CA PRO A 168 12.88 -5.20 6.34
C PRO A 168 11.82 -4.76 7.36
N PHE A 169 12.13 -4.87 8.66
CA PHE A 169 11.16 -4.59 9.71
C PHE A 169 10.64 -3.14 9.70
N TYR A 170 11.45 -2.18 9.22
CA TYR A 170 11.02 -0.78 9.07
C TYR A 170 9.83 -0.61 8.13
N VAL A 171 9.69 -1.46 7.10
CA VAL A 171 8.56 -1.41 6.15
C VAL A 171 7.27 -1.78 6.87
N LEU A 172 7.33 -2.82 7.70
CA LEU A 172 6.18 -3.30 8.48
C LEU A 172 5.74 -2.24 9.50
N ILE A 173 6.71 -1.62 10.18
CA ILE A 173 6.44 -0.51 11.10
C ILE A 173 5.82 0.67 10.34
N ALA A 174 6.37 1.06 9.19
CA ALA A 174 5.83 2.17 8.41
C ALA A 174 4.37 1.92 8.01
N ASN A 175 4.06 0.73 7.49
CA ASN A 175 2.68 0.37 7.10
C ASN A 175 1.74 0.25 8.31
N PHE A 176 2.24 -0.12 9.49
CA PHE A 176 1.48 -0.08 10.74
C PHE A 176 1.16 1.36 11.18
N LEU A 177 2.10 2.30 11.01
CA LEU A 177 1.96 3.68 11.48
C LEU A 177 1.12 4.56 10.54
N VAL A 178 1.14 4.30 9.24
CA VAL A 178 0.41 5.11 8.23
C VAL A 178 -1.08 5.33 8.59
N PRO A 179 -1.85 4.31 9.02
CA PRO A 179 -3.26 4.50 9.39
C PRO A 179 -3.50 5.48 10.53
N PHE A 180 -2.53 5.70 11.43
CA PHE A 180 -2.64 6.70 12.50
C PHE A 180 -2.61 8.14 11.99
N ALA A 181 -2.12 8.36 10.77
CA ALA A 181 -2.18 9.66 10.11
C ALA A 181 -3.51 9.92 9.40
N ALA A 182 -4.32 8.89 9.13
CA ALA A 182 -5.60 9.00 8.44
C ALA A 182 -6.51 10.14 8.97
N PRO A 183 -6.61 10.40 10.27
CA PRO A 183 -7.52 11.43 10.77
C PRO A 183 -7.02 12.87 10.53
N TYR A 184 -5.71 13.06 10.33
CA TYR A 184 -5.10 14.34 9.98
C TYR A 184 -5.09 14.57 8.46
N ILE A 185 -5.17 13.48 7.71
CA ILE A 185 -5.25 13.47 6.25
C ILE A 185 -6.69 13.75 5.81
N LEU A 186 -7.68 13.08 6.41
CA LEU A 186 -9.08 13.07 5.99
C LEU A 186 -9.93 14.15 6.67
N GLY A 187 -10.82 14.78 5.91
CA GLY A 187 -11.80 15.76 6.40
C GLY A 187 -11.77 17.11 5.69
N GLY A 188 -11.21 17.20 4.48
CA GLY A 188 -11.03 18.44 3.74
C GLY A 188 -11.28 18.31 2.25
N ASN A 189 -10.53 19.05 1.44
CA ASN A 189 -10.63 18.99 -0.02
C ASN A 189 -9.92 17.72 -0.54
N PRO A 190 -10.59 16.88 -1.37
CA PRO A 190 -10.03 15.61 -1.86
C PRO A 190 -8.67 15.73 -2.54
N ILE A 191 -8.39 16.83 -3.24
CA ILE A 191 -7.09 17.08 -3.87
C ILE A 191 -6.00 17.23 -2.81
N ILE A 192 -6.28 17.99 -1.76
CA ILE A 192 -5.36 18.20 -0.64
C ILE A 192 -5.13 16.87 0.10
N GLU A 193 -6.18 16.06 0.25
CA GLU A 193 -6.10 14.75 0.91
C GLU A 193 -5.21 13.77 0.14
N ILE A 194 -5.26 13.78 -1.20
CA ILE A 194 -4.35 13.00 -2.07
C ILE A 194 -2.89 13.35 -1.75
N PHE A 195 -2.54 14.64 -1.76
CA PHE A 195 -1.18 15.08 -1.48
C PHE A 195 -0.76 14.75 -0.05
N ARG A 196 -1.63 15.03 0.94
CA ARG A 196 -1.36 14.70 2.35
C ARG A 196 -1.14 13.21 2.54
N CYS A 197 -1.97 12.36 1.93
CA CYS A 197 -1.85 10.92 2.01
C CYS A 197 -0.53 10.42 1.39
N GLY A 198 -0.27 10.80 0.13
CA GLY A 198 0.95 10.41 -0.59
C GLY A 198 2.22 10.84 0.14
N VAL A 199 2.30 12.12 0.53
CA VAL A 199 3.46 12.67 1.25
C VAL A 199 3.62 11.99 2.61
N THR A 200 2.54 11.78 3.37
CA THR A 200 2.65 11.16 4.69
C THR A 200 3.15 9.73 4.61
N ILE A 201 2.66 8.94 3.65
CA ILE A 201 3.16 7.57 3.40
C ILE A 201 4.65 7.61 3.10
N SER A 202 5.08 8.48 2.16
CA SER A 202 6.50 8.58 1.79
C SER A 202 7.39 9.05 2.94
N VAL A 203 6.95 10.05 3.71
CA VAL A 203 7.71 10.60 4.84
C VAL A 203 7.82 9.57 5.96
N LEU A 204 6.72 8.88 6.33
CA LEU A 204 6.77 7.83 7.35
C LEU A 204 7.66 6.67 6.93
N GLN A 205 7.57 6.22 5.68
CA GLN A 205 8.47 5.18 5.16
C GLN A 205 9.94 5.61 5.23
N LEU A 206 10.25 6.85 4.84
CA LEU A 206 11.61 7.40 4.91
C LEU A 206 12.11 7.52 6.36
N LEU A 207 11.30 8.06 7.26
CA LEU A 207 11.66 8.21 8.67
C LEU A 207 11.91 6.84 9.33
N CYS A 208 11.02 5.87 9.11
CA CYS A 208 11.21 4.51 9.60
C CYS A 208 12.51 3.92 9.04
N PHE A 209 12.80 4.10 7.75
CA PHE A 209 14.06 3.67 7.15
C PHE A 209 15.29 4.33 7.78
N VAL A 210 15.28 5.65 7.96
CA VAL A 210 16.42 6.40 8.54
C VAL A 210 16.67 5.98 9.98
N ILE A 211 15.63 5.92 10.82
CA ILE A 211 15.74 5.48 12.21
C ILE A 211 16.28 4.05 12.27
N PHE A 212 15.73 3.17 11.44
CA PHE A 212 16.19 1.79 11.35
C PHE A 212 17.67 1.69 10.97
N ARG A 213 18.09 2.46 9.97
CA ARG A 213 19.49 2.53 9.56
C ARG A 213 20.36 3.05 10.71
N MET A 214 19.97 4.11 11.41
CA MET A 214 20.75 4.63 12.55
C MET A 214 20.89 3.61 13.69
N LEU A 215 19.83 2.84 13.97
CA LEU A 215 19.83 1.87 15.08
C LEU A 215 20.58 0.57 14.75
N PHE A 216 20.53 0.10 13.50
CA PHE A 216 21.05 -1.22 13.10
C PHE A 216 22.26 -1.16 12.17
N PHE A 217 22.58 0.02 11.63
CA PHE A 217 23.81 0.32 10.91
C PHE A 217 24.49 1.53 11.56
N SER A 218 25.26 1.26 12.61
CA SER A 218 26.31 2.19 13.01
C SER A 218 27.48 2.04 12.01
N PRO A 219 28.07 3.13 11.50
CA PRO A 219 29.33 3.04 10.77
C PRO A 219 30.42 2.62 11.75
N LEU A 220 30.78 1.34 11.72
CA LEU A 220 32.06 0.83 12.20
C LEU A 220 32.91 0.51 10.98
#